data_AF-A0A9D8XEG9-F1
#
_entry.id   AF-A0A9D8XEG9-F1
#
_cell.length_a   1.000
_cell.length_b   1.000
_cell.length_c   1.000
_cell.angle_alpha   90.00
_cell.angle_beta   90.00
_cell.angle_gamma   90.00
#
_symmetry.space_group_name_H-M   'P 1'
#
loop_
_entity.id
_entity.type
_entity.pdbx_description
1 polymer ?
#
loop_
_entity_poly.entity_id
_entity_poly.type
_entity_poly.pdbx_seq_one_letter_code
_entity_poly.pdbx_strand_id
1 'polypeptide(L)'
;MGMQNIKDAIIASDGVSQAFKMGDTKKALEIIERNSGIQARELCERLIKYGMTPEELGRLFAKISDYIENAVGKFERNQRFKEYVEKQVQIAVEEKARAAEEQAKRIAAEQKKADEDWKRFEKRLADKRKEREKLMSEHGKLSAEHKKLETENKKLKEQHKKEKDAKKRKKIEARIKKNETRQKKILKEQTKKELRCQRLLKEEKELKVSQKKVSLRKENLQQRRQKLQVEQEKLEILQQQNQQRDYASDKPGAETPQTQQTPSQDITQIQILRRVNGGRS
;
A
#
# COMPACT_ATOMS: atom_id res chain seq x y z
N MET A 1 -80.54 -12.12 63.44
CA MET A 1 -81.95 -11.66 63.39
C MET A 1 -82.14 -11.00 62.03
N GLY A 2 -83.03 -11.52 61.18
CA GLY A 2 -83.17 -11.03 59.80
C GLY A 2 -83.89 -9.68 59.73
N MET A 3 -83.71 -8.93 58.63
CA MET A 3 -84.40 -7.64 58.40
C MET A 3 -85.93 -7.75 58.46
N GLN A 4 -86.47 -8.91 58.08
CA GLN A 4 -87.90 -9.19 58.17
C GLN A 4 -88.40 -9.15 59.62
N ASN A 5 -87.68 -9.79 60.55
CA ASN A 5 -88.04 -9.81 61.97
C ASN A 5 -88.06 -8.41 62.60
N ILE A 6 -87.22 -7.49 62.11
CA ILE A 6 -87.18 -6.10 62.61
C ILE A 6 -88.37 -5.30 62.07
N LYS A 7 -88.78 -5.52 60.81
CA LYS A 7 -89.99 -4.92 60.22
C LYS A 7 -91.25 -5.41 60.92
N ASP A 8 -91.30 -6.71 61.24
CA ASP A 8 -92.41 -7.30 61.99
C ASP A 8 -92.54 -6.69 63.40
N ALA A 9 -91.41 -6.35 64.04
CA ALA A 9 -91.38 -5.66 65.34
C ALA A 9 -91.89 -4.20 65.30
N ILE A 10 -91.62 -3.47 64.20
CA ILE A 10 -92.18 -2.11 63.96
C ILE A 10 -93.71 -2.20 63.86
N ILE A 11 -94.21 -3.12 63.03
CA ILE A 11 -95.65 -3.33 62.82
C ILE A 11 -96.34 -3.68 64.15
N ALA A 12 -95.72 -4.53 64.96
CA ALA A 12 -96.21 -4.85 66.30
C ALA A 12 -96.25 -3.62 67.22
N SER A 13 -95.17 -2.82 67.26
CA SER A 13 -95.08 -1.60 68.08
C SER A 13 -96.13 -0.55 67.70
N ASP A 14 -96.38 -0.35 66.40
CA ASP A 14 -97.43 0.53 65.90
C ASP A 14 -98.82 0.02 66.25
N GLY A 15 -99.04 -1.29 66.13
CA GLY A 15 -100.30 -1.93 66.53
C GLY A 15 -100.60 -1.76 68.02
N VAL A 16 -99.57 -1.88 68.88
CA VAL A 16 -99.65 -1.60 70.32
C VAL A 16 -99.95 -0.13 70.59
N SER A 17 -99.23 0.79 69.92
CA SER A 17 -99.46 2.24 70.05
C SER A 17 -100.89 2.63 69.70
N GLN A 18 -101.42 2.10 68.59
CA GLN A 18 -102.77 2.37 68.12
C GLN A 18 -103.84 1.79 69.06
N ALA A 19 -103.68 0.55 69.53
CA ALA A 19 -104.61 -0.07 70.47
C ALA A 19 -104.71 0.71 71.79
N PHE A 20 -103.58 1.16 72.34
CA PHE A 20 -103.56 2.03 73.51
C PHE A 20 -104.22 3.40 73.27
N LYS A 21 -104.01 4.03 72.11
CA LYS A 21 -104.66 5.31 71.75
C LYS A 21 -106.18 5.20 71.58
N MET A 22 -106.68 4.02 71.23
CA MET A 22 -108.12 3.74 71.11
C MET A 22 -108.75 3.30 72.44
N GLY A 23 -107.98 3.22 73.52
CA GLY A 23 -108.44 2.75 74.85
C GLY A 23 -108.55 1.22 74.98
N ASP A 24 -108.18 0.45 73.95
CA ASP A 24 -108.24 -1.01 73.95
C ASP A 24 -106.98 -1.62 74.58
N THR A 25 -106.88 -1.44 75.89
CA THR A 25 -105.72 -1.85 76.71
C THR A 25 -105.51 -3.37 76.67
N LYS A 26 -106.59 -4.16 76.60
CA LYS A 26 -106.51 -5.63 76.57
C LYS A 26 -105.85 -6.11 75.28
N LYS A 27 -106.30 -5.59 74.13
CA LYS A 27 -105.73 -5.91 72.83
C LYS A 27 -104.28 -5.44 72.70
N ALA A 28 -103.94 -4.28 73.26
CA ALA A 28 -102.56 -3.80 73.30
C ALA A 28 -101.63 -4.77 74.04
N LEU A 29 -102.06 -5.27 75.21
CA LEU A 29 -101.30 -6.24 76.01
C LEU A 29 -101.19 -7.61 75.33
N GLU A 30 -102.22 -8.06 74.61
CA GLU A 30 -102.17 -9.30 73.80
C GLU A 30 -101.15 -9.19 72.64
N ILE A 31 -101.08 -8.03 71.97
CA ILE A 31 -100.09 -7.78 70.91
C ILE A 31 -98.67 -7.76 71.50
N ILE A 32 -98.47 -7.17 72.68
CA ILE A 32 -97.17 -7.16 73.38
C ILE A 32 -96.76 -8.59 73.74
N GLU A 33 -97.65 -9.39 74.33
CA GLU A 33 -97.35 -10.76 74.72
C GLU A 33 -96.95 -11.62 73.52
N ARG A 34 -97.67 -11.48 72.40
CA ARG A 34 -97.42 -12.27 71.19
C ARG A 34 -96.08 -11.93 70.53
N ASN A 35 -95.65 -10.67 70.55
CA ASN A 35 -94.48 -10.21 69.82
C ASN A 35 -93.23 -10.02 70.69
N SER A 36 -93.41 -9.77 71.99
CA SER A 36 -92.33 -9.45 72.93
C SER A 36 -92.34 -10.34 74.19
N GLY A 37 -93.31 -11.25 74.30
CA GLY A 37 -93.41 -12.24 75.37
C GLY A 37 -94.14 -11.75 76.62
N ILE A 38 -94.47 -12.71 77.49
CA ILE A 38 -95.24 -12.49 78.74
C ILE A 38 -94.57 -11.46 79.66
N GLN A 39 -93.24 -11.43 79.73
CA GLN A 39 -92.49 -10.49 80.57
C GLN A 39 -92.71 -9.03 80.15
N ALA A 40 -92.82 -8.75 78.84
CA ALA A 40 -93.07 -7.42 78.33
C ALA A 40 -94.50 -6.96 78.65
N ARG A 41 -95.46 -7.90 78.59
CA ARG A 41 -96.85 -7.66 79.00
C ARG A 41 -96.93 -7.30 80.49
N GLU A 42 -96.31 -8.10 81.36
CA GLU A 42 -96.29 -7.85 82.80
C GLU A 42 -95.66 -6.50 83.16
N LEU A 43 -94.60 -6.10 82.45
CA LEU A 43 -93.97 -4.80 82.65
C LEU A 43 -94.93 -3.65 82.31
N CYS A 44 -95.63 -3.75 81.18
CA CYS A 44 -96.62 -2.75 80.77
C CYS A 44 -97.80 -2.69 81.75
N GLU A 45 -98.28 -3.83 82.24
CA GLU A 45 -99.32 -3.88 83.28
C GLU A 45 -98.85 -3.23 84.60
N ARG A 46 -97.59 -3.42 85.00
CA ARG A 46 -97.00 -2.72 86.17
C ARG A 46 -96.92 -1.22 85.93
N LEU A 47 -96.48 -0.76 84.75
CA LEU A 47 -96.42 0.66 84.43
C LEU A 47 -97.80 1.33 84.52
N ILE A 48 -98.85 0.65 84.05
CA ILE A 48 -100.24 1.13 84.19
C ILE A 48 -100.63 1.21 85.67
N LYS A 49 -100.34 0.18 86.46
CA LYS A 49 -100.62 0.16 87.92
C LYS A 49 -99.88 1.27 88.67
N TYR A 50 -98.68 1.64 88.23
CA TYR A 50 -97.88 2.72 88.82
C TYR A 50 -98.24 4.13 88.29
N GLY A 51 -99.34 4.27 87.55
CA GLY A 51 -99.91 5.55 87.17
C GLY A 51 -99.58 6.04 85.77
N MET A 52 -98.94 5.22 84.92
CA MET A 52 -98.78 5.54 83.50
C MET A 52 -100.11 5.31 82.77
N THR A 53 -100.60 6.32 82.08
CA THR A 53 -101.81 6.19 81.27
C THR A 53 -101.57 5.32 80.04
N PRO A 54 -102.60 4.58 79.57
CA PRO A 54 -102.55 3.89 78.28
C PRO A 54 -102.08 4.80 77.14
N GLU A 55 -102.51 6.06 77.11
CA GLU A 55 -102.11 7.04 76.10
C GLU A 55 -100.61 7.37 76.15
N GLU A 56 -100.01 7.46 77.35
CA GLU A 56 -98.57 7.65 77.53
C GLU A 56 -97.76 6.43 77.06
N LEU A 57 -98.23 5.21 77.35
CA LEU A 57 -97.66 3.98 76.79
C LEU A 57 -97.78 3.97 75.27
N GLY A 58 -98.94 4.34 74.72
CA GLY A 58 -99.14 4.46 73.28
C GLY A 58 -98.15 5.44 72.63
N ARG A 59 -97.84 6.55 73.28
CA ARG A 59 -96.80 7.51 72.82
C ARG A 59 -95.39 6.93 72.92
N LEU A 60 -95.09 6.16 73.97
CA LEU A 60 -93.80 5.48 74.13
C LEU A 60 -93.56 4.48 72.99
N PHE A 61 -94.54 3.61 72.70
CA PHE A 61 -94.45 2.64 71.62
C PHE A 61 -94.36 3.29 70.23
N ALA A 62 -95.02 4.43 70.01
CA ALA A 62 -94.82 5.23 68.79
C ALA A 62 -93.38 5.72 68.65
N LYS A 63 -92.80 6.30 69.72
CA LYS A 63 -91.40 6.75 69.71
C LYS A 63 -90.41 5.59 69.49
N ILE A 64 -90.69 4.42 70.05
CA ILE A 64 -89.89 3.21 69.84
C ILE A 64 -89.97 2.79 68.37
N SER A 65 -91.16 2.81 67.77
CA SER A 65 -91.37 2.50 66.35
C SER A 65 -90.56 3.44 65.45
N ASP A 66 -90.69 4.76 65.63
CA ASP A 66 -89.94 5.78 64.88
C ASP A 66 -88.42 5.57 64.99
N TYR A 67 -87.93 5.22 66.17
CA TYR A 67 -86.51 4.96 66.42
C TYR A 67 -86.03 3.72 65.66
N ILE A 68 -86.78 2.62 65.72
CA ILE A 68 -86.44 1.37 65.03
C ILE A 68 -86.51 1.58 63.51
N GLU A 69 -87.52 2.29 63.00
CA GLU A 69 -87.65 2.59 61.56
C GLU A 69 -86.45 3.41 61.05
N ASN A 70 -86.02 4.44 61.79
CA ASN A 70 -84.82 5.21 61.45
C ASN A 70 -83.54 4.35 61.49
N ALA A 71 -83.40 3.46 62.48
CA ALA A 71 -82.27 2.54 62.57
C ALA A 71 -82.24 1.54 61.41
N VAL A 72 -83.40 0.99 61.03
CA VAL A 72 -83.58 0.11 59.86
C VAL A 72 -83.20 0.84 58.57
N GLY A 73 -83.68 2.07 58.38
CA GLY A 73 -83.34 2.88 57.21
C GLY A 73 -81.84 3.19 57.11
N LYS A 74 -81.16 3.42 58.24
CA LYS A 74 -79.68 3.55 58.27
C LYS A 74 -78.99 2.25 57.90
N PHE A 75 -79.47 1.11 58.40
CA PHE A 75 -78.92 -0.20 58.09
C PHE A 75 -79.06 -0.56 56.60
N GLU A 76 -80.24 -0.37 56.00
CA GLU A 76 -80.47 -0.63 54.57
C GLU A 76 -79.59 0.25 53.67
N ARG A 77 -79.43 1.54 54.04
CA ARG A 77 -78.50 2.45 53.33
C ARG A 77 -77.06 1.95 53.42
N ASN A 78 -76.61 1.53 54.59
CA ASN A 78 -75.27 0.98 54.78
C ASN A 78 -75.05 -0.31 53.98
N GLN A 79 -76.05 -1.19 53.93
CA GLN A 79 -75.98 -2.42 53.14
C GLN A 79 -75.86 -2.12 51.64
N ARG A 80 -76.71 -1.24 51.10
CA ARG A 80 -76.61 -0.81 49.69
C ARG A 80 -75.28 -0.15 49.37
N PHE A 81 -74.77 0.68 50.29
CA PHE A 81 -73.47 1.30 50.14
C PHE A 81 -72.35 0.25 50.11
N LYS A 82 -72.42 -0.76 50.99
CA LYS A 82 -71.46 -1.87 51.00
C LYS A 82 -71.47 -2.64 49.68
N GLU A 83 -72.65 -3.02 49.19
CA GLU A 83 -72.80 -3.72 47.90
C GLU A 83 -72.30 -2.87 46.73
N TYR A 84 -72.54 -1.55 46.76
CA TYR A 84 -72.01 -0.63 45.77
C TYR A 84 -70.48 -0.60 45.79
N VAL A 85 -69.87 -0.46 46.97
CA VAL A 85 -68.41 -0.47 47.12
C VAL A 85 -67.82 -1.80 46.66
N GLU A 86 -68.40 -2.93 47.04
CA GLU A 86 -67.96 -4.27 46.60
C GLU A 86 -68.01 -4.40 45.07
N LYS A 87 -69.07 -3.91 44.41
CA LYS A 87 -69.16 -3.88 42.94
C LYS A 87 -68.09 -3.00 42.30
N GLN A 88 -67.83 -1.81 42.86
CA GLN A 88 -66.79 -0.91 42.35
C GLN A 88 -65.39 -1.53 42.49
N VAL A 89 -65.13 -2.20 43.62
CA VAL A 89 -63.88 -2.93 43.82
C VAL A 89 -63.73 -4.06 42.81
N GLN A 90 -64.79 -4.84 42.57
CA GLN A 90 -64.76 -5.93 41.59
C GLN A 90 -64.47 -5.42 40.16
N ILE A 91 -65.14 -4.34 39.73
CA ILE A 91 -64.88 -3.71 38.43
C ILE A 91 -63.42 -3.26 38.33
N ALA A 92 -62.90 -2.57 39.35
CA ALA A 92 -61.53 -2.09 39.36
C ALA A 92 -60.49 -3.24 39.33
N VAL A 93 -60.79 -4.38 39.99
CA VAL A 93 -59.94 -5.58 39.94
C VAL A 93 -59.94 -6.19 38.54
N GLU A 94 -61.11 -6.32 37.92
CA GLU A 94 -61.23 -6.88 36.56
C GLU A 94 -60.57 -6.00 35.51
N GLU A 95 -60.72 -4.67 35.60
CA GLU A 95 -60.03 -3.73 34.71
C GLU A 95 -58.51 -3.82 34.85
N LYS A 96 -57.99 -3.90 36.09
CA LYS A 96 -56.56 -4.10 36.33
C LYS A 96 -56.07 -5.45 35.79
N ALA A 97 -56.86 -6.51 35.94
CA ALA A 97 -56.52 -7.83 35.40
C ALA A 97 -56.46 -7.82 33.85
N ARG A 98 -57.43 -7.18 33.19
CA ARG A 98 -57.43 -7.01 31.73
C ARG A 98 -56.25 -6.18 31.24
N ALA A 99 -55.93 -5.08 31.92
CA ALA A 99 -54.78 -4.25 31.59
C ALA A 99 -53.45 -5.02 31.75
N ALA A 100 -53.32 -5.82 32.81
CA ALA A 100 -52.16 -6.67 33.04
C ALA A 100 -52.01 -7.76 31.96
N GLU A 101 -53.12 -8.39 31.54
CA GLU A 101 -53.11 -9.39 30.47
C GLU A 101 -52.70 -8.76 29.12
N GLU A 102 -53.20 -7.56 28.81
CA GLU A 102 -52.83 -6.85 27.59
C GLU A 102 -51.34 -6.45 27.59
N GLN A 103 -50.82 -5.97 28.74
CA GLN A 103 -49.40 -5.69 28.89
C GLN A 103 -48.55 -6.95 28.72
N ALA A 104 -48.95 -8.07 29.31
CA ALA A 104 -48.26 -9.35 29.14
C ALA A 104 -48.21 -9.79 27.67
N LYS A 105 -49.31 -9.62 26.92
CA LYS A 105 -49.36 -9.91 25.47
C LYS A 105 -48.43 -8.99 24.68
N ARG A 106 -48.34 -7.70 25.03
CA ARG A 106 -47.42 -6.75 24.38
C ARG A 106 -45.96 -7.12 24.63
N ILE A 107 -45.61 -7.44 25.88
CA ILE A 107 -44.25 -7.87 26.25
C ILE A 107 -43.87 -9.16 25.51
N ALA A 108 -44.77 -10.16 25.46
CA ALA A 108 -44.51 -11.40 24.74
C ALA A 108 -44.32 -11.17 23.22
N ALA A 109 -45.10 -10.27 22.62
CA ALA A 109 -44.95 -9.91 21.21
C ALA A 109 -43.63 -9.17 20.94
N GLU A 110 -43.19 -8.31 21.85
CA GLU A 110 -41.93 -7.58 21.76
C GLU A 110 -40.72 -8.52 21.93
N GLN A 111 -40.78 -9.45 22.89
CA GLN A 111 -39.76 -10.49 23.06
C GLN A 111 -39.61 -11.35 21.81
N LYS A 112 -40.73 -11.78 21.19
CA LYS A 112 -40.70 -12.53 19.94
C LYS A 112 -40.03 -11.75 18.80
N LYS A 113 -40.31 -10.45 18.69
CA LYS A 113 -39.65 -9.59 17.68
C LYS A 113 -38.15 -9.46 17.96
N ALA A 114 -37.76 -9.26 19.22
CA ALA A 114 -36.36 -9.20 19.61
C ALA A 114 -35.59 -10.49 19.27
N ASP A 115 -36.19 -11.67 19.49
CA ASP A 115 -35.61 -12.95 19.13
C ASP A 115 -35.42 -13.11 17.61
N GLU A 116 -36.41 -12.67 16.81
CA GLU A 116 -36.31 -12.68 15.36
C GLU A 116 -35.23 -11.72 14.84
N ASP A 117 -35.13 -10.52 15.42
CA ASP A 117 -34.11 -9.54 15.10
C ASP A 117 -32.70 -10.03 15.48
N TRP A 118 -32.58 -10.71 16.62
CA TRP A 118 -31.33 -11.36 17.03
C TRP A 118 -30.89 -12.44 16.04
N LYS A 119 -31.82 -13.33 15.63
CA LYS A 119 -31.53 -14.35 14.59
C LYS A 119 -31.10 -13.72 13.26
N ARG A 120 -31.75 -12.63 12.85
CA ARG A 120 -31.36 -11.86 11.64
C ARG A 120 -29.98 -11.24 11.80
N PHE A 121 -29.64 -10.76 12.99
CA PHE A 121 -28.32 -10.22 13.29
C PHE A 121 -27.23 -11.28 13.24
N GLU A 122 -27.44 -12.44 13.88
CA GLU A 122 -26.50 -13.57 13.83
C GLU A 122 -26.24 -14.06 12.40
N LYS A 123 -27.30 -14.16 11.59
CA LYS A 123 -27.16 -14.51 10.16
C LYS A 123 -26.28 -13.50 9.41
N ARG A 124 -26.51 -12.20 9.62
CA ARG A 124 -25.68 -11.14 9.01
C ARG A 124 -24.22 -11.23 9.45
N LEU A 125 -23.95 -11.54 10.71
CA LEU A 125 -22.58 -11.75 11.20
C LEU A 125 -21.93 -12.98 10.53
N ALA A 126 -22.66 -14.08 10.38
CA ALA A 126 -22.17 -15.28 9.72
C ALA A 126 -21.83 -15.01 8.24
N ASP A 127 -22.68 -14.27 7.53
CA ASP A 127 -22.44 -13.91 6.13
C ASP A 127 -21.21 -12.99 5.98
N LYS A 128 -21.06 -11.98 6.84
CA LYS A 128 -19.86 -11.14 6.88
C LYS A 128 -18.59 -11.94 7.20
N ARG A 129 -18.68 -12.95 8.06
CA ARG A 129 -17.54 -13.83 8.39
C ARG A 129 -17.12 -14.64 7.16
N LYS A 130 -18.07 -15.19 6.42
CA LYS A 130 -17.81 -15.90 5.14
C LYS A 130 -17.21 -14.98 4.09
N GLU A 131 -17.70 -13.75 3.97
CA GLU A 131 -17.14 -12.75 3.06
C GLU A 131 -15.69 -12.43 3.39
N ARG A 132 -15.38 -12.19 4.67
CA ARG A 132 -14.02 -11.96 5.15
C ARG A 132 -13.10 -13.16 4.83
N GLU A 133 -13.58 -14.38 5.00
CA GLU A 133 -12.81 -15.59 4.69
C GLU A 133 -12.50 -15.70 3.19
N LYS A 134 -13.46 -15.40 2.31
CA LYS A 134 -13.25 -15.34 0.86
C LYS A 134 -12.18 -14.29 0.50
N LEU A 135 -12.31 -13.08 1.03
CA LEU A 135 -11.33 -12.01 0.80
C LEU A 135 -9.93 -12.38 1.30
N MET A 136 -9.82 -13.04 2.45
CA MET A 136 -8.53 -13.54 2.96
C MET A 136 -7.93 -14.60 2.03
N SER A 137 -8.74 -15.49 1.47
CA SER A 137 -8.30 -16.48 0.49
C SER A 137 -7.80 -15.81 -0.80
N GLU A 138 -8.54 -14.83 -1.32
CA GLU A 138 -8.17 -14.05 -2.51
C GLU A 138 -6.88 -13.25 -2.28
N HIS A 139 -6.76 -12.58 -1.14
CA HIS A 139 -5.54 -11.89 -0.75
C HIS A 139 -4.35 -12.84 -0.68
N GLY A 140 -4.55 -14.07 -0.17
CA GLY A 140 -3.53 -15.12 -0.19
C GLY A 140 -3.08 -15.50 -1.61
N LYS A 141 -4.03 -15.67 -2.54
CA LYS A 141 -3.75 -15.98 -3.95
C LYS A 141 -2.99 -14.83 -4.64
N LEU A 142 -3.46 -13.60 -4.47
CA LEU A 142 -2.81 -12.40 -5.03
C LEU A 142 -1.40 -12.20 -4.47
N SER A 143 -1.20 -12.44 -3.18
CA SER A 143 0.13 -12.37 -2.56
C SER A 143 1.09 -13.41 -3.16
N ALA A 144 0.61 -14.64 -3.40
CA ALA A 144 1.42 -15.67 -4.05
C ALA A 144 1.74 -15.32 -5.51
N GLU A 145 0.79 -14.74 -6.25
CA GLU A 145 1.00 -14.28 -7.62
C GLU A 145 2.00 -13.12 -7.69
N HIS A 146 1.90 -12.14 -6.80
CA HIS A 146 2.87 -11.06 -6.70
C HIS A 146 4.29 -11.58 -6.47
N LYS A 147 4.47 -12.57 -5.58
CA LYS A 147 5.77 -13.23 -5.38
C LYS A 147 6.29 -13.91 -6.65
N LYS A 148 5.42 -14.60 -7.40
CA LYS A 148 5.81 -15.21 -8.69
C LYS A 148 6.28 -14.15 -9.69
N LEU A 149 5.49 -13.10 -9.90
CA LEU A 149 5.82 -12.00 -10.81
C LEU A 149 7.11 -11.27 -10.39
N GLU A 150 7.37 -11.12 -9.10
CA GLU A 150 8.62 -10.53 -8.61
C GLU A 150 9.83 -11.39 -9.00
N THR A 151 9.73 -12.72 -8.85
CA THR A 151 10.81 -13.63 -9.27
C THR A 151 11.01 -13.64 -10.78
N GLU A 152 9.94 -13.55 -11.56
CA GLU A 152 10.01 -13.47 -13.02
C GLU A 152 10.66 -12.15 -13.48
N ASN A 153 10.29 -11.03 -12.88
CA ASN A 153 10.93 -9.74 -13.12
C ASN A 153 12.43 -9.75 -12.81
N LYS A 154 12.86 -10.43 -11.73
CA LYS A 154 14.28 -10.63 -11.41
C LYS A 154 14.98 -11.41 -12.52
N LYS A 155 14.38 -12.51 -13.00
CA LYS A 155 14.92 -13.32 -14.11
C LYS A 155 15.03 -12.52 -15.41
N LEU A 156 14.01 -11.75 -15.77
CA LEU A 156 14.01 -10.90 -16.97
C LEU A 156 15.08 -9.81 -16.91
N LYS A 157 15.24 -9.14 -15.76
CA LYS A 157 16.32 -8.16 -15.55
C LYS A 157 17.70 -8.79 -15.75
N GLU A 158 17.90 -10.01 -15.27
CA GLU A 158 19.17 -10.71 -15.44
C GLU A 158 19.40 -11.14 -16.90
N GLN A 159 18.36 -11.65 -17.58
CA GLN A 159 18.43 -11.96 -19.01
C GLN A 159 18.78 -10.73 -19.85
N HIS A 160 18.14 -9.60 -19.60
CA HIS A 160 18.42 -8.34 -20.30
C HIS A 160 19.88 -7.88 -20.07
N LYS A 161 20.41 -8.04 -18.85
CA LYS A 161 21.82 -7.76 -18.56
C LYS A 161 22.74 -8.69 -19.36
N LYS A 162 22.48 -10.00 -19.37
CA LYS A 162 23.24 -10.99 -20.15
C LYS A 162 23.21 -10.68 -21.65
N GLU A 163 22.05 -10.31 -22.20
CA GLU A 163 21.92 -9.96 -23.61
C GLU A 163 22.71 -8.69 -23.95
N LYS A 164 22.65 -7.66 -23.10
CA LYS A 164 23.43 -6.42 -23.27
C LYS A 164 24.92 -6.71 -23.29
N ASP A 165 25.40 -7.58 -22.40
CA ASP A 165 26.80 -7.97 -22.35
C ASP A 165 27.20 -8.87 -23.53
N ALA A 166 26.31 -9.76 -24.00
CA ALA A 166 26.52 -10.55 -25.21
C ALA A 166 26.65 -9.65 -26.46
N LYS A 167 25.82 -8.61 -26.59
CA LYS A 167 25.94 -7.60 -27.67
C LYS A 167 27.28 -6.87 -27.62
N LYS A 168 27.75 -6.46 -26.43
CA LYS A 168 29.09 -5.86 -26.26
C LYS A 168 30.20 -6.82 -26.66
N ARG A 169 30.14 -8.08 -26.22
CA ARG A 169 31.12 -9.12 -26.57
C ARG A 169 31.20 -9.32 -28.08
N LYS A 170 30.06 -9.46 -28.78
CA LYS A 170 30.01 -9.55 -30.25
C LYS A 170 30.66 -8.34 -30.94
N LYS A 171 30.41 -7.12 -30.44
CA LYS A 171 31.03 -5.89 -30.98
C LYS A 171 32.55 -5.86 -30.78
N ILE A 172 33.04 -6.33 -29.64
CA ILE A 172 34.48 -6.44 -29.35
C ILE A 172 35.10 -7.50 -30.26
N GLU A 173 34.49 -8.68 -30.39
CA GLU A 173 35.00 -9.77 -31.24
C GLU A 173 35.10 -9.36 -32.71
N ALA A 174 34.09 -8.65 -33.24
CA ALA A 174 34.13 -8.09 -34.59
C ALA A 174 35.28 -7.07 -34.78
N ARG A 175 35.57 -6.26 -33.75
CA ARG A 175 36.72 -5.33 -33.76
C ARG A 175 38.05 -6.07 -33.74
N ILE A 176 38.18 -7.13 -32.95
CA ILE A 176 39.39 -7.98 -32.90
C ILE A 176 39.65 -8.59 -34.29
N LYS A 177 38.66 -9.24 -34.90
CA LYS A 177 38.77 -9.80 -36.27
C LYS A 177 39.18 -8.73 -37.31
N LYS A 178 38.62 -7.52 -37.23
CA LYS A 178 39.00 -6.40 -38.10
C LYS A 178 40.45 -5.94 -37.86
N ASN A 179 40.93 -5.96 -36.64
CA ASN A 179 42.31 -5.61 -36.32
C ASN A 179 43.30 -6.70 -36.74
N GLU A 180 42.97 -7.98 -36.56
CA GLU A 180 43.79 -9.11 -37.02
C GLU A 180 43.99 -9.07 -38.54
N THR A 181 42.92 -8.81 -39.30
CA THR A 181 43.02 -8.67 -40.76
C THR A 181 43.86 -7.46 -41.17
N ARG A 182 43.78 -6.33 -40.45
CA ARG A 182 44.67 -5.18 -40.65
C ARG A 182 46.13 -5.51 -40.34
N GLN A 183 46.41 -6.18 -39.23
CA GLN A 183 47.77 -6.62 -38.87
C GLN A 183 48.36 -7.55 -39.93
N LYS A 184 47.59 -8.53 -40.42
CA LYS A 184 48.02 -9.41 -41.53
C LYS A 184 48.37 -8.62 -42.80
N LYS A 185 47.61 -7.58 -43.14
CA LYS A 185 47.92 -6.69 -44.28
C LYS A 185 49.20 -5.91 -44.06
N ILE A 186 49.38 -5.32 -42.87
CA ILE A 186 50.60 -4.57 -42.51
C ILE A 186 51.82 -5.50 -42.58
N LEU A 187 51.73 -6.71 -42.05
CA LEU A 187 52.83 -7.69 -42.08
C LEU A 187 53.20 -8.07 -43.53
N LYS A 188 52.21 -8.25 -44.41
CA LYS A 188 52.43 -8.48 -45.85
C LYS A 188 53.10 -7.28 -46.53
N GLU A 189 52.73 -6.05 -46.17
CA GLU A 189 53.42 -4.87 -46.68
C GLU A 189 54.85 -4.74 -46.16
N GLN A 190 55.09 -5.00 -44.87
CA GLN A 190 56.42 -4.96 -44.27
C GLN A 190 57.35 -5.97 -44.94
N THR A 191 56.92 -7.22 -45.10
CA THR A 191 57.69 -8.26 -45.81
C THR A 191 57.96 -7.88 -47.27
N LYS A 192 56.98 -7.29 -47.97
CA LYS A 192 57.18 -6.77 -49.33
C LYS A 192 58.22 -5.62 -49.38
N LYS A 193 58.17 -4.70 -48.42
CA LYS A 193 59.16 -3.61 -48.29
C LYS A 193 60.54 -4.15 -47.98
N GLU A 194 60.66 -5.12 -47.08
CA GLU A 194 61.92 -5.75 -46.72
C GLU A 194 62.56 -6.48 -47.90
N LEU A 195 61.78 -7.25 -48.66
CA LEU A 195 62.23 -7.85 -49.93
C LEU A 195 62.71 -6.79 -50.93
N ARG A 196 62.03 -5.64 -51.02
CA ARG A 196 62.45 -4.53 -51.87
C ARG A 196 63.78 -3.93 -51.40
N CYS A 197 63.96 -3.74 -50.09
CA CYS A 197 65.22 -3.27 -49.51
C CYS A 197 66.37 -4.25 -49.80
N GLN A 198 66.15 -5.56 -49.67
CA GLN A 198 67.16 -6.57 -50.00
C GLN A 198 67.56 -6.52 -51.48
N ARG A 199 66.60 -6.34 -52.40
CA ARG A 199 66.88 -6.17 -53.84
C ARG A 199 67.73 -4.93 -54.11
N LEU A 200 67.33 -3.77 -53.57
CA LEU A 200 68.08 -2.52 -53.72
C LEU A 200 69.51 -2.64 -53.17
N LEU A 201 69.69 -3.34 -52.04
CA LEU A 201 71.00 -3.54 -51.44
C LEU A 201 71.90 -4.45 -52.29
N LYS A 202 71.30 -5.40 -53.05
CA LYS A 202 72.01 -6.21 -54.04
C LYS A 202 72.39 -5.37 -55.26
N GLU A 203 71.46 -4.59 -55.80
CA GLU A 203 71.71 -3.67 -56.92
C GLU A 203 72.80 -2.64 -56.58
N GLU A 204 72.81 -2.10 -55.36
CA GLU A 204 73.84 -1.16 -54.89
C GLU A 204 75.24 -1.80 -54.88
N LYS A 205 75.35 -3.07 -54.44
CA LYS A 205 76.61 -3.83 -54.48
C LYS A 205 77.08 -4.05 -55.92
N GLU A 206 76.17 -4.41 -56.82
CA GLU A 206 76.45 -4.60 -58.25
C GLU A 206 76.88 -3.29 -58.94
N LEU A 207 76.24 -2.18 -58.59
CA LEU A 207 76.62 -0.84 -59.05
C LEU A 207 77.99 -0.43 -58.52
N LYS A 208 78.32 -0.67 -57.25
CA LYS A 208 79.67 -0.42 -56.69
C LYS A 208 80.75 -1.21 -57.42
N VAL A 209 80.48 -2.48 -57.73
CA VAL A 209 81.40 -3.30 -58.54
C VAL A 209 81.56 -2.72 -59.95
N SER A 210 80.46 -2.31 -60.58
CA SER A 210 80.48 -1.69 -61.91
C SER A 210 81.22 -0.36 -61.92
N GLN A 211 81.01 0.50 -60.92
CA GLN A 211 81.75 1.75 -60.74
C GLN A 211 83.24 1.51 -60.58
N LYS A 212 83.65 0.52 -59.75
CA LYS A 212 85.06 0.13 -59.64
C LYS A 212 85.64 -0.30 -60.99
N LYS A 213 84.91 -1.13 -61.76
CA LYS A 213 85.33 -1.54 -63.12
C LYS A 213 85.48 -0.35 -64.07
N VAL A 214 84.55 0.61 -64.04
CA VAL A 214 84.63 1.84 -64.85
C VAL A 214 85.82 2.71 -64.42
N SER A 215 86.07 2.84 -63.10
CA SER A 215 87.22 3.57 -62.57
C SER A 215 88.55 2.96 -63.04
N LEU A 216 88.69 1.63 -62.93
CA LEU A 216 89.83 0.87 -63.46
C LEU A 216 90.01 1.05 -64.97
N ARG A 217 88.92 1.09 -65.73
CA ARG A 217 88.97 1.37 -67.18
C ARG A 217 89.43 2.80 -67.46
N LYS A 218 88.94 3.80 -66.72
CA LYS A 218 89.38 5.20 -66.86
C LYS A 218 90.86 5.36 -66.56
N GLU A 219 91.33 4.75 -65.49
CA GLU A 219 92.75 4.75 -65.12
C GLU A 219 93.61 4.08 -66.19
N ASN A 220 93.21 2.91 -66.70
CA ASN A 220 93.89 2.26 -67.82
C ASN A 220 93.91 3.13 -69.09
N LEU A 221 92.80 3.80 -69.43
CA LEU A 221 92.75 4.71 -70.57
C LEU A 221 93.64 5.93 -70.36
N GLN A 222 93.73 6.46 -69.14
CA GLN A 222 94.60 7.58 -68.80
C GLN A 222 96.07 7.19 -68.91
N GLN A 223 96.46 6.02 -68.38
CA GLN A 223 97.80 5.46 -68.57
C GLN A 223 98.11 5.26 -70.06
N ARG A 224 97.14 4.78 -70.86
CA ARG A 224 97.30 4.63 -72.31
C ARG A 224 97.45 5.97 -73.03
N ARG A 225 96.70 7.00 -72.63
CA ARG A 225 96.85 8.37 -73.12
C ARG A 225 98.24 8.93 -72.80
N GLN A 226 98.73 8.77 -71.58
CA GLN A 226 100.09 9.19 -71.19
C GLN A 226 101.15 8.47 -72.04
N LYS A 227 101.01 7.15 -72.25
CA LYS A 227 101.90 6.40 -73.14
C LYS A 227 101.89 6.95 -74.57
N LEU A 228 100.72 7.23 -75.13
CA LEU A 228 100.59 7.82 -76.46
C LEU A 228 101.17 9.23 -76.53
N GLN A 229 101.03 10.04 -75.48
CA GLN A 229 101.60 11.38 -75.41
C GLN A 229 103.13 11.33 -75.40
N VAL A 230 103.73 10.43 -74.61
CA VAL A 230 105.18 10.16 -74.64
C VAL A 230 105.62 9.65 -76.02
N GLU A 231 104.79 8.86 -76.69
CA GLU A 231 105.10 8.33 -78.03
C GLU A 231 104.99 9.42 -79.11
N GLN A 232 104.02 10.33 -79.00
CA GLN A 232 103.92 11.53 -79.83
C GLN A 232 105.10 12.48 -79.60
N GLU A 233 105.47 12.75 -78.34
CA GLU A 233 106.67 13.52 -78.00
C GLU A 233 107.94 12.86 -78.56
N LYS A 234 108.05 11.52 -78.51
CA LYS A 234 109.16 10.80 -79.16
C LYS A 234 109.17 10.98 -80.67
N LEU A 235 108.01 10.94 -81.33
CA LEU A 235 107.89 11.18 -82.77
C LEU A 235 108.21 12.64 -83.14
N GLU A 236 107.82 13.59 -82.30
CA GLU A 236 108.12 15.02 -82.46
C GLU A 236 109.61 15.29 -82.27
N ILE A 237 110.25 14.68 -81.27
CA ILE A 237 111.71 14.67 -81.11
C ILE A 237 112.39 14.03 -82.33
N LEU A 238 111.85 12.93 -82.87
CA LEU A 238 112.39 12.29 -84.08
C LEU A 238 112.25 13.20 -85.31
N GLN A 239 111.14 13.93 -85.44
CA GLN A 239 110.94 14.93 -86.48
C GLN A 239 111.88 16.11 -86.33
N GLN A 240 112.10 16.62 -85.10
CA GLN A 240 113.08 17.66 -84.84
C GLN A 240 114.51 17.18 -85.14
N GLN A 241 114.86 15.94 -84.80
CA GLN A 241 116.15 15.35 -85.15
C GLN A 241 116.34 15.16 -86.66
N ASN A 242 115.27 14.85 -87.40
CA ASN A 242 115.31 14.79 -88.86
C ASN A 242 115.39 16.19 -89.49
N GLN A 243 114.71 17.20 -88.93
CA GLN A 243 114.84 18.60 -89.37
C GLN A 243 116.24 19.18 -89.06
N GLN A 244 116.89 18.71 -87.99
CA GLN A 244 118.28 19.05 -87.67
C GLN A 244 119.31 18.34 -88.56
N ARG A 245 118.93 17.30 -89.31
CA ARG A 245 119.82 16.66 -90.30
C ARG A 245 119.90 17.42 -91.63
N ASP A 246 118.88 18.21 -91.98
CA ASP A 246 118.82 18.91 -93.28
C ASP A 246 119.39 20.34 -93.25
N TYR A 247 119.85 20.87 -92.11
CA TYR A 247 120.18 22.29 -91.95
C TYR A 247 121.52 22.58 -91.22
N ALA A 248 122.60 21.87 -91.55
CA ALA A 248 123.92 22.19 -90.99
C ALA A 248 125.09 22.02 -91.98
N SER A 249 124.97 22.66 -93.15
CA SER A 249 126.12 23.32 -93.80
C SER A 249 126.13 24.78 -93.32
N ASP A 250 127.31 25.28 -93.01
CA ASP A 250 127.66 26.68 -92.71
C ASP A 250 127.56 27.15 -91.23
N LYS A 251 128.76 27.20 -90.64
CA LYS A 251 129.20 27.97 -89.46
C LYS A 251 129.49 29.45 -89.86
N PRO A 252 129.88 30.39 -88.96
CA PRO A 252 129.86 30.43 -87.47
C PRO A 252 129.35 31.79 -86.88
N GLY A 253 129.17 31.83 -85.53
CA GLY A 253 129.59 33.00 -84.72
C GLY A 253 128.62 33.59 -83.67
N ALA A 254 128.99 33.45 -82.38
CA ALA A 254 128.81 34.36 -81.20
C ALA A 254 127.35 34.74 -80.76
N GLU A 255 126.89 34.84 -79.50
CA GLU A 255 127.41 35.21 -78.16
C GLU A 255 126.49 34.63 -77.02
N THR A 256 126.98 34.71 -75.78
CA THR A 256 126.46 34.23 -74.47
C THR A 256 125.65 35.31 -73.66
N PRO A 257 125.40 35.21 -72.31
CA PRO A 257 124.29 34.52 -71.61
C PRO A 257 123.56 35.38 -70.53
N GLN A 258 122.66 34.76 -69.74
CA GLN A 258 122.24 35.01 -68.32
C GLN A 258 120.71 35.12 -68.09
N THR A 259 120.07 34.85 -66.95
CA THR A 259 120.05 33.81 -65.87
C THR A 259 118.82 34.12 -64.97
N GLN A 260 118.33 33.14 -64.18
CA GLN A 260 117.54 33.27 -62.92
C GLN A 260 116.02 33.57 -63.08
N GLN A 261 115.07 33.07 -62.28
CA GLN A 261 115.06 32.42 -60.95
C GLN A 261 113.65 31.82 -60.68
N THR A 262 113.56 30.68 -59.98
CA THR A 262 112.41 30.25 -59.14
C THR A 262 112.43 31.08 -57.81
N PRO A 263 111.44 31.10 -56.86
CA PRO A 263 110.96 29.92 -56.11
C PRO A 263 109.59 30.01 -55.34
N SER A 264 109.36 28.98 -54.51
CA SER A 264 108.58 28.91 -53.25
C SER A 264 107.05 28.95 -53.29
N GLN A 265 106.34 27.90 -52.81
CA GLN A 265 106.07 27.47 -51.41
C GLN A 265 105.17 28.43 -50.63
N ASP A 266 103.98 27.94 -50.21
CA ASP A 266 103.50 27.81 -48.81
C ASP A 266 101.95 27.79 -48.70
N ILE A 267 101.35 26.78 -48.02
CA ILE A 267 100.78 26.77 -46.65
C ILE A 267 99.48 27.61 -46.55
N THR A 268 98.31 27.15 -46.08
CA THR A 268 97.88 26.87 -44.69
C THR A 268 96.37 26.46 -44.77
N GLN A 269 95.92 25.35 -44.19
CA GLN A 269 95.22 25.17 -42.88
C GLN A 269 93.76 25.68 -42.71
N ILE A 270 93.08 24.99 -41.76
CA ILE A 270 91.93 25.33 -40.88
C ILE A 270 90.65 24.57 -41.26
N GLN A 271 90.25 23.48 -40.57
CA GLN A 271 89.75 23.27 -39.18
C GLN A 271 88.27 23.65 -38.94
N ILE A 272 87.69 22.92 -37.96
CA ILE A 272 86.48 23.18 -37.13
C ILE A 272 85.20 22.45 -37.60
N LEU A 273 84.32 21.84 -36.78
CA LEU A 273 84.26 21.20 -35.45
C LEU A 273 82.75 21.06 -35.10
N ARG A 274 82.42 20.10 -34.22
CA ARG A 274 81.17 19.90 -33.40
C ARG A 274 80.03 19.08 -34.04
N ARG A 275 79.61 17.92 -33.49
CA ARG A 275 79.09 17.56 -32.12
C ARG A 275 77.65 18.10 -31.98
N VAL A 276 76.60 17.29 -31.78
CA VAL A 276 75.97 16.89 -30.49
C VAL A 276 74.64 16.18 -30.89
N ASN A 277 74.39 14.90 -30.56
CA ASN A 277 73.75 14.37 -29.34
C ASN A 277 72.29 14.81 -29.07
N GLY A 278 71.45 13.84 -28.70
CA GLY A 278 70.13 14.05 -28.07
C GLY A 278 68.95 14.09 -29.06
N GLY A 279 67.81 13.47 -28.82
CA GLY A 279 67.30 12.85 -27.60
C GLY A 279 65.85 12.41 -27.84
N ARG A 280 65.38 11.59 -26.90
CA ARG A 280 64.01 11.14 -26.69
C ARG A 280 62.95 12.21 -26.98
N SER A 281 61.81 11.77 -27.53
CA SER A 281 60.47 11.95 -26.95
C SER A 281 59.56 10.88 -27.53
#